data_AF-A0A925MBA3-F1
#
_entry.id   AF-A0A925MBA3-F1
#
_cell.length_a   1.000
_cell.length_b   1.000
_cell.length_c   1.000
_cell.angle_alpha   90.00
_cell.angle_beta   90.00
_cell.angle_gamma   90.00
#
_symmetry.space_group_name_H-M   'P 1'
#
loop_
_entity.id
_entity.type
_entity.pdbx_description
1 polymer ?
#
loop_
_entity_poly.entity_id
_entity_poly.type
_entity_poly.pdbx_seq_one_letter_code
_entity_poly.pdbx_strand_id
1 'polypeptide(L)' 'GAAAVLVNTAIAVASDPARMAAAFRKAVECGREAFEIGLASRLQHAIPTSPLTGFLTATG' A
#
# COMPACT_ATOMS: atom_id res chain seq x y z
N GLY A 1 -3.12 -2.85 13.05
CA GLY A 1 -1.92 -3.05 12.20
C GLY A 1 -1.09 -4.16 12.79
N ALA A 2 -0.46 -5.00 11.95
CA ALA A 2 0.44 -6.04 12.44
C ALA A 2 1.67 -5.40 13.11
N ALA A 3 2.05 -5.87 14.30
CA ALA A 3 3.16 -5.32 15.07
C ALA A 3 4.54 -5.80 14.57
N ALA A 4 4.58 -6.90 13.82
CA ALA A 4 5.78 -7.42 13.17
C ALA A 4 5.38 -8.24 11.93
N VAL A 5 6.27 -8.31 10.94
CA VAL A 5 6.12 -9.17 9.76
C VAL A 5 7.28 -10.16 9.77
N LEU A 6 6.97 -11.45 9.87
CA LEU A 6 7.97 -12.51 9.76
C LEU A 6 8.15 -12.86 8.28
N VAL A 7 9.27 -12.45 7.70
CA VAL A 7 9.58 -12.64 6.29
C VAL A 7 10.75 -13.61 6.17
N ASN A 8 10.48 -14.87 5.80
CA ASN A 8 11.53 -15.88 5.62
C ASN A 8 11.85 -16.07 4.13
N THR A 9 10.90 -16.58 3.34
CA THR A 9 11.14 -16.94 1.94
C THR A 9 11.49 -15.75 1.06
N ALA A 10 10.83 -14.59 1.23
CA ALA A 10 11.09 -13.42 0.39
C ALA A 10 12.45 -12.76 0.66
N ILE A 11 13.05 -12.95 1.84
CA ILE A 11 14.44 -12.55 2.12
C ILE A 11 15.41 -13.62 1.61
N ALA A 12 15.09 -14.91 1.81
CA ALA A 12 15.97 -16.02 1.46
C ALA A 12 16.19 -16.19 -0.06
N VAL A 13 15.20 -15.86 -0.89
CA VAL A 13 15.31 -15.97 -2.36
C VAL A 13 15.66 -14.64 -3.05
N ALA A 14 15.85 -13.57 -2.29
CA ALA A 14 16.22 -12.27 -2.85
C ALA A 14 17.67 -12.31 -3.37
N SER A 15 17.91 -11.68 -4.51
CA SER A 15 19.25 -11.49 -5.07
C SER A 15 20.17 -10.69 -4.15
N ASP A 16 19.59 -9.84 -3.29
CA ASP A 16 20.27 -9.14 -2.20
C ASP A 16 19.40 -9.21 -0.91
N PRO A 17 19.63 -10.20 -0.05
CA PRO A 17 18.85 -10.40 1.17
C PRO A 17 18.97 -9.22 2.16
N ALA A 18 20.13 -8.56 2.21
CA ALA A 18 20.37 -7.43 3.11
C ALA A 18 19.56 -6.20 2.68
N ARG A 19 19.56 -5.89 1.37
CA ARG A 19 18.70 -4.83 0.83
C ARG A 19 17.22 -5.16 0.96
N MET A 20 16.82 -6.43 0.80
CA MET A 20 15.44 -6.86 0.99
C MET A 20 14.99 -6.70 2.45
N ALA A 21 15.82 -7.09 3.42
CA ALA A 21 15.54 -6.88 4.84
C ALA A 21 15.41 -5.38 5.18
N ALA A 22 16.30 -4.53 4.65
CA ALA A 22 16.22 -3.09 4.82
C ALA A 22 14.94 -2.48 4.20
N ALA A 23 14.49 -3.00 3.05
CA ALA A 23 13.26 -2.57 2.41
C ALA A 23 12.02 -2.95 3.25
N PHE A 24 11.97 -4.18 3.78
CA PHE A 24 10.88 -4.62 4.66
C PHE A 24 10.82 -3.81 5.95
N ARG A 25 11.97 -3.49 6.55
CA ARG A 25 12.03 -2.61 7.74
C ARG A 25 11.33 -1.27 7.47
N LYS A 26 11.68 -0.61 6.36
CA LYS A 26 11.07 0.66 5.97
C LYS A 26 9.56 0.53 5.70
N ALA A 27 9.14 -0.55 5.05
CA ALA A 27 7.72 -0.79 4.77
C ALA A 27 6.88 -0.92 6.05
N VAL A 28 7.42 -1.60 7.07
CA VAL A 28 6.76 -1.74 8.38
C VAL A 28 6.69 -0.40 9.12
N GLU A 29 7.76 0.40 9.11
CA GLU A 29 7.79 1.74 9.70
C GLU A 29 6.75 2.64 9.04
N CYS A 30 6.73 2.72 7.71
CA CYS A 30 5.72 3.48 6.96
C CYS A 30 4.30 2.98 7.25
N GLY A 31 4.08 1.67 7.35
CA GLY A 31 2.76 1.11 7.69
C GLY A 31 2.31 1.45 9.11
N ARG A 32 3.25 1.56 10.06
CA ARG A 32 2.98 1.99 11.43
C ARG A 32 2.65 3.48 11.48
N GLU A 33 3.45 4.32 10.84
CA GLU A 33 3.20 5.75 10.73
C GLU A 33 1.84 6.01 10.08
N ALA A 34 1.51 5.32 8.98
CA ALA A 34 0.21 5.42 8.30
C ALA A 34 -0.97 4.99 9.19
N PHE A 35 -0.75 4.03 10.10
CA PHE A 35 -1.76 3.63 11.08
C PHE A 35 -1.94 4.70 12.18
N GLU A 36 -0.85 5.30 12.65
CA GLU A 36 -0.83 6.29 13.72
C GLU A 36 -1.42 7.65 13.30
N ILE A 37 -1.18 8.09 12.06
CA ILE A 37 -1.79 9.32 11.51
C ILE A 37 -3.29 9.18 11.21
N GLY A 38 -3.83 7.97 11.29
CA GLY A 38 -5.22 7.65 10.97
C GLY A 38 -5.42 7.43 9.47
N LEU A 39 -5.85 6.22 9.11
CA LEU A 39 -6.28 5.94 7.74
C LEU A 39 -7.49 6.82 7.40
N ALA A 40 -7.49 7.40 6.20
CA ALA A 40 -8.62 8.20 5.71
C ALA A 40 -9.94 7.45 5.93
N SER A 41 -10.95 8.17 6.44
CA SER A 41 -12.27 7.62 6.73
C SER A 41 -12.76 6.80 5.55
N ARG A 42 -13.06 5.52 5.80
CA ARG A 42 -13.58 4.61 4.78
C ARG A 42 -14.83 5.23 4.18
N LEU A 43 -14.76 5.60 2.90
CA LEU A 43 -15.91 6.15 2.21
C LEU A 43 -17.00 5.08 2.15
N GLN A 44 -18.20 5.39 2.65
CA GLN A 44 -19.34 4.45 2.61
C GLN A 44 -19.90 4.25 1.20
N HIS A 45 -19.41 5.03 0.23
CA HIS A 45 -19.77 4.93 -1.18
C HIS A 45 -18.50 4.74 -2.01
N ALA A 46 -18.56 3.86 -2.99
CA ALA A 46 -17.50 3.70 -3.96
C ALA A 46 -17.42 4.95 -4.84
N ILE A 47 -16.29 5.65 -4.81
CA ILE A 47 -15.99 6.69 -5.80
C ILE A 47 -15.33 5.97 -6.99
N PRO A 48 -15.95 5.96 -8.18
CA PRO A 48 -15.31 5.41 -9.36
C PRO A 48 -14.04 6.20 -9.64
N THR A 49 -12.87 5.56 -9.62
CA THR A 49 -11.60 6.20 -10.02
C THR A 49 -11.56 6.51 -11.52
N SER A 50 -12.49 5.91 -12.28
CA SER A 50 -12.73 6.15 -13.70
C SER A 50 -14.23 6.39 -13.93
N PRO A 51 -14.73 7.63 -13.75
CA PRO A 51 -16.13 7.94 -13.98
C PRO A 51 -16.46 7.73 -15.47
N LEU A 52 -17.36 6.78 -15.76
CA LEU A 52 -17.81 6.49 -17.13
C LEU A 52 -18.45 7.73 -17.80
N THR A 53 -18.90 8.69 -16.99
CA THR A 53 -19.42 9.99 -17.40
C THR A 53 -18.40 10.88 -18.11
N GLY A 54 -17.11 10.77 -17.83
CA GLY A 54 -16.07 11.52 -18.54
C GLY A 54 -15.87 11.06 -19.99
N PHE A 55 -16.14 9.78 -20.27
CA PHE A 55 -16.01 9.21 -21.62
C PHE A 55 -17.16 9.59 -22.56
N LEU A 56 -18.36 9.88 -22.03
CA LEU A 56 -19.54 10.18 -22.86
C LEU A 56 -19.71 11.67 -23.17
N THR A 57 -19.05 12.57 -22.43
CA THR A 57 -19.13 14.02 -22.65
C THR A 57 -17.99 14.59 -23.50
N ALA A 58 -16.97 13.81 -23.82
CA ALA A 58 -15.80 14.26 -24.59
C ALA A 58 -16.02 14.28 -26.12
N THR A 59 -17.20 13.88 -26.59
CA THR A 59 -17.58 13.94 -28.01
C THR A 59 -18.90 14.70 -28.13
N GLY A 60 -18.81 16.02 -28.13
CA GLY A 60 -19.87 16.96 -28.50
C GLY A 60 -19.27 18.04 -29.38
#